data_AF-A0A1B6IBB5-F1
#
_entry.id   AF-A0A1B6IBB5-F1
#
_cell.length_a   1.000
_cell.length_b   1.000
_cell.length_c   1.000
_cell.angle_alpha   90.00
_cell.angle_beta   90.00
_cell.angle_gamma   90.00
#
_symmetry.space_group_name_H-M   'P 1'
#
loop_
_entity.id
_entity.type
_entity.pdbx_description
1 polymer ?
#
loop_
_entity_poly.entity_id
_entity_poly.type
_entity_poly.pdbx_seq_one_letter_code
_entity_poly.pdbx_strand_id
1 'polypeptide(L)'
;ELLPLLLKIVDFGSEESQRLSLEALNLILQGSGLDYAVQTLDRFQAIDVVLSALLSKCIFSRATVLLKSLFKIYIRLCDKPNVRQKLREKLPEGIDSKEAQSLCEADEELDRLRKRFMQLTK
;
A
#
# COMPACT_ATOMS: atom_id res chain seq x y z
N GLU A 1 11.62 15.07 9.20
CA GLU A 1 10.85 13.84 8.89
C GLU A 1 10.43 13.87 7.43
N LEU A 2 10.74 12.84 6.64
CA LEU A 2 10.35 12.75 5.22
C LEU A 2 9.02 12.02 5.02
N LEU A 3 8.65 11.11 5.94
CA LEU A 3 7.45 10.29 5.84
C LEU A 3 6.15 11.11 5.68
N PRO A 4 5.87 12.15 6.49
CA PRO A 4 4.62 12.93 6.34
C PRO A 4 4.55 13.68 5.01
N LEU A 5 5.70 14.15 4.50
CA LEU A 5 5.77 14.84 3.21
C LEU A 5 5.44 13.88 2.06
N LEU A 6 6.02 12.68 2.08
CA LEU A 6 5.75 11.66 1.07
C LEU A 6 4.28 11.24 1.09
N LEU A 7 3.70 11.01 2.27
CA LEU A 7 2.28 10.67 2.39
C LEU A 7 1.38 11.79 1.83
N LYS A 8 1.73 13.06 2.04
CA LYS A 8 1.00 14.19 1.45
C LYS A 8 1.06 14.19 -0.09
N ILE A 9 2.20 13.86 -0.67
CA ILE A 9 2.34 13.76 -2.14
C ILE A 9 1.59 12.51 -2.66
N VAL A 10 1.61 11.40 -1.92
CA VAL A 10 0.84 10.19 -2.25
C VAL A 10 -0.67 10.50 -2.29
N ASP A 11 -1.18 11.36 -1.41
CA ASP A 11 -2.61 11.69 -1.38
C ASP A 11 -3.05 12.68 -2.49
N PHE A 12 -2.26 13.75 -2.71
CA PHE A 12 -2.65 14.90 -3.56
C PHE A 12 -1.79 15.14 -4.81
N GLY A 13 -0.70 14.42 -5.00
CA GLY A 13 0.23 14.62 -6.11
C GLY A 13 -0.30 14.17 -7.47
N SER A 14 0.41 14.52 -8.54
CA SER A 14 0.19 13.91 -9.86
C SER A 14 0.55 12.43 -9.82
N GLU A 15 0.03 11.63 -10.77
CA GLU A 15 0.32 10.20 -10.84
C GLU A 15 1.84 9.91 -10.87
N GLU A 16 2.60 10.72 -11.59
CA GLU A 16 4.06 10.64 -11.63
C GLU A 16 4.70 10.95 -10.26
N SER A 17 4.23 12.00 -9.59
CA SER A 17 4.73 12.37 -8.26
C SER A 17 4.38 11.31 -7.22
N GLN A 18 3.18 10.72 -7.30
CA GLN A 18 2.74 9.60 -6.47
C GLN A 18 3.63 8.39 -6.71
N ARG A 19 3.94 8.03 -7.96
CA ARG A 19 4.83 6.92 -8.29
C ARG A 19 6.20 7.09 -7.65
N LEU A 20 6.84 8.25 -7.87
CA LEU A 20 8.15 8.56 -7.30
C LEU A 20 8.11 8.58 -5.76
N SER A 21 7.01 9.09 -5.17
CA SER A 21 6.85 9.13 -3.71
C SER A 21 6.65 7.74 -3.11
N LEU A 22 5.92 6.85 -3.77
CA LEU A 22 5.79 5.45 -3.36
C LEU A 22 7.12 4.71 -3.46
N GLU A 23 7.89 4.94 -4.53
CA GLU A 23 9.23 4.37 -4.67
C GLU A 23 10.15 4.83 -3.52
N ALA A 24 10.16 6.12 -3.20
CA ALA A 24 10.90 6.67 -2.06
C ALA A 24 10.40 6.10 -0.72
N LEU A 25 9.08 5.99 -0.53
CA LEU A 25 8.48 5.40 0.66
C LEU A 25 8.91 3.94 0.84
N ASN A 26 8.94 3.15 -0.23
CA ASN A 26 9.39 1.76 -0.19
C ASN A 26 10.87 1.62 0.18
N LEU A 27 11.72 2.59 -0.17
CA LEU A 27 13.11 2.65 0.29
C LEU A 27 13.20 3.00 1.78
N ILE A 28 12.41 3.97 2.25
CA ILE A 28 12.37 4.37 3.66
C ILE A 28 11.87 3.22 4.54
N LEU A 29 10.92 2.42 4.08
CA LEU A 29 10.39 1.26 4.82
C LEU A 29 11.35 0.06 4.87
N GLN A 30 12.62 0.20 4.47
CA GLN A 30 13.62 -0.84 4.62
C GLN A 30 14.30 -0.78 6.00
N GLY A 31 14.53 -1.94 6.60
CA GLY A 31 15.22 -2.06 7.89
C GLY A 31 14.52 -1.28 9.02
N SER A 32 15.26 -0.39 9.67
CA SER A 32 14.78 0.39 10.82
C SER A 32 13.69 1.41 10.49
N GLY A 33 13.54 1.82 9.23
CA GLY A 33 12.49 2.75 8.85
C GLY A 33 11.10 2.12 8.88
N LEU A 34 10.99 0.79 8.73
CA LEU A 34 9.75 0.07 8.99
C LEU A 34 9.37 0.15 10.47
N ASP A 35 10.33 -0.11 11.37
CA ASP A 35 10.11 0.03 12.82
C ASP A 35 9.63 1.42 13.21
N TYR A 36 10.20 2.46 12.59
CA TYR A 36 9.75 3.84 12.78
C TYR A 36 8.30 4.07 12.32
N ALA A 37 7.97 3.58 11.13
CA ALA A 37 6.66 3.76 10.50
C ALA A 37 5.53 3.08 11.28
N VAL A 38 5.81 1.95 11.93
CA VAL A 38 4.80 1.19 12.70
C VAL A 38 5.04 1.23 14.21
N GLN A 39 5.86 2.18 14.69
CA GLN A 39 6.23 2.31 16.09
C GLN A 39 5.00 2.54 16.99
N THR A 40 4.04 3.30 16.50
CA THR A 40 2.78 3.58 17.18
C THR A 40 1.61 3.25 16.26
N LEU A 41 0.45 2.98 16.86
CA LEU A 41 -0.77 2.70 16.10
C LEU A 41 -1.16 3.90 15.22
N ASP A 42 -1.06 5.12 15.75
CA ASP A 42 -1.44 6.35 15.03
C ASP A 42 -0.60 6.54 13.76
N ARG A 43 0.70 6.22 13.81
CA ARG A 43 1.57 6.32 12.62
C ARG A 43 1.16 5.32 11.55
N PHE A 44 0.92 4.07 11.95
CA PHE A 44 0.43 3.06 11.01
C PHE A 44 -0.92 3.44 10.42
N GLN A 45 -1.86 3.92 11.24
CA GLN A 45 -3.18 4.34 10.77
C GLN A 45 -3.10 5.52 9.79
N ALA A 46 -2.24 6.50 10.05
CA ALA A 46 -2.03 7.61 9.12
C ALA A 46 -1.50 7.13 7.75
N ILE A 47 -0.58 6.16 7.75
CA ILE A 47 -0.08 5.53 6.52
C ILE A 47 -1.21 4.76 5.84
N ASP A 48 -1.92 3.90 6.57
CA ASP A 48 -2.94 3.00 6.01
C ASP A 48 -4.12 3.76 5.39
N VAL A 49 -4.56 4.86 6.01
CA VAL A 49 -5.63 5.71 5.46
C VAL A 49 -5.22 6.29 4.10
N VAL A 50 -4.01 6.81 3.98
CA VAL A 50 -3.50 7.39 2.73
C VAL A 50 -3.31 6.32 1.65
N LEU A 51 -2.72 5.17 2.00
CA LEU A 51 -2.50 4.08 1.04
C LEU A 51 -3.83 3.44 0.59
N SER A 52 -4.80 3.30 1.49
CA SER A 52 -6.14 2.77 1.16
C SER A 52 -6.89 3.70 0.21
N ALA A 53 -6.83 5.02 0.47
CA ALA A 53 -7.43 6.01 -0.43
C ALA A 53 -6.78 5.97 -1.82
N LEU A 54 -5.45 5.87 -1.88
CA LEU A 54 -4.75 5.75 -3.16
C LEU A 54 -5.06 4.42 -3.87
N LEU A 55 -5.16 3.30 -3.14
CA LEU A 55 -5.51 1.98 -3.70
C LEU A 55 -6.85 2.05 -4.43
N SER A 56 -7.88 2.62 -3.80
CA SER A 56 -9.20 2.81 -4.39
C SER A 56 -9.15 3.69 -5.65
N LYS A 57 -8.42 4.82 -5.58
CA LYS A 57 -8.20 5.70 -6.76
C LYS A 57 -7.53 4.95 -7.90
N CYS A 58 -6.50 4.16 -7.62
CA CYS A 58 -5.76 3.42 -8.64
C CYS A 58 -6.54 2.27 -9.27
N ILE A 59 -7.44 1.61 -8.52
CA ILE A 59 -8.36 0.61 -9.08
C ILE A 59 -9.31 1.29 -10.07
N PHE A 60 -9.88 2.44 -9.69
CA PHE A 60 -10.78 3.20 -10.55
C PHE A 60 -10.09 3.73 -11.81
N SER A 61 -8.90 4.32 -11.68
CA SER A 61 -8.13 4.86 -12.82
C SER A 61 -7.35 3.80 -13.59
N ARG A 62 -7.36 2.54 -13.15
CA ARG A 62 -6.60 1.41 -13.72
C ARG A 62 -5.09 1.62 -13.75
N ALA A 63 -4.54 2.36 -12.78
CA ALA A 63 -3.12 2.65 -12.65
C ALA A 63 -2.32 1.44 -12.10
N THR A 64 -2.11 0.41 -12.93
CA THR A 64 -1.51 -0.87 -12.52
C THR A 64 -0.08 -0.72 -11.95
N VAL A 65 0.71 0.21 -12.46
CA VAL A 65 2.08 0.46 -11.95
C VAL A 65 2.05 0.95 -10.50
N LEU A 66 1.15 1.88 -10.17
CA LEU A 66 0.97 2.36 -8.80
C LEU A 66 0.42 1.28 -7.89
N LEU A 67 -0.56 0.49 -8.38
CA LEU A 67 -1.11 -0.64 -7.62
C LEU A 67 -0.01 -1.64 -7.22
N LYS A 68 0.89 -1.97 -8.15
CA LYS A 68 2.02 -2.86 -7.85
C LYS A 68 2.94 -2.30 -6.76
N SER A 69 3.26 -1.01 -6.82
CA SER A 69 4.06 -0.35 -5.79
C SER A 69 3.34 -0.32 -4.44
N LEU A 70 2.02 -0.06 -4.42
CA LEU A 70 1.20 -0.11 -3.22
C LEU A 70 1.21 -1.50 -2.58
N PHE A 71 0.98 -2.56 -3.35
CA PHE A 71 1.02 -3.92 -2.81
C PHE A 71 2.40 -4.29 -2.25
N LYS A 72 3.49 -3.86 -2.89
CA LYS A 72 4.85 -4.05 -2.38
C LYS A 72 5.04 -3.38 -1.01
N ILE A 73 4.55 -2.15 -0.85
CA ILE A 73 4.57 -1.42 0.43
C ILE A 73 3.71 -2.13 1.48
N TYR A 74 2.49 -2.53 1.13
CA TYR A 74 1.61 -3.26 2.05
C TYR A 74 2.22 -4.58 2.53
N ILE A 75 2.81 -5.36 1.61
CA ILE A 75 3.53 -6.60 1.95
C ILE A 75 4.69 -6.30 2.90
N ARG A 76 5.42 -5.20 2.68
CA ARG A 76 6.50 -4.75 3.57
C ARG A 76 5.98 -4.40 4.97
N LEU A 77 4.87 -3.66 5.04
CA LEU A 77 4.23 -3.33 6.32
C LEU A 77 3.80 -4.61 7.06
N CYS A 78 3.32 -5.62 6.33
CA CYS A 78 2.98 -6.94 6.86
C CYS A 78 4.17 -7.75 7.41
N ASP A 79 5.44 -7.32 7.25
CA ASP A 79 6.56 -7.95 7.96
C ASP A 79 6.37 -7.83 9.50
N LYS A 80 5.62 -6.81 9.95
CA LYS A 80 5.33 -6.54 11.36
C LYS A 80 4.03 -7.22 11.83
N PRO A 81 4.04 -7.98 12.94
CA PRO A 81 2.90 -8.77 13.37
C PRO A 81 1.68 -7.93 13.80
N ASN A 82 1.91 -6.77 14.42
CA ASN A 82 0.88 -5.81 14.80
C ASN A 82 0.11 -5.28 13.58
N VAL A 83 0.81 -5.02 12.47
CA VAL A 83 0.19 -4.61 11.21
C VAL A 83 -0.67 -5.73 10.64
N ARG A 84 -0.16 -6.96 10.58
CA ARG A 84 -0.93 -8.12 10.08
C ARG A 84 -2.22 -8.34 10.85
N GLN A 85 -2.21 -8.12 12.16
CA GLN A 85 -3.42 -8.20 12.98
C GLN A 85 -4.41 -7.10 12.61
N LYS A 86 -3.95 -5.86 12.42
CA LYS A 86 -4.82 -4.73 12.06
C LYS A 86 -5.43 -4.88 10.66
N LEU A 87 -4.64 -5.31 9.69
CA LEU A 87 -5.13 -5.55 8.32
C LEU A 87 -6.08 -6.76 8.25
N ARG A 88 -6.00 -7.70 9.20
CA ARG A 88 -7.00 -8.77 9.37
C ARG A 88 -8.33 -8.26 9.92
N GLU A 89 -8.29 -7.28 10.82
CA GLU A 89 -9.51 -6.64 11.35
C GLU A 89 -10.19 -5.79 10.28
N LYS A 90 -9.41 -5.09 9.45
CA LYS A 90 -9.92 -4.24 8.37
C LYS A 90 -8.99 -4.28 7.16
N LEU A 91 -9.46 -4.90 6.09
CA LEU A 91 -8.77 -4.89 4.80
C LEU A 91 -8.92 -3.52 4.12
N PRO A 92 -7.92 -3.08 3.33
CA PRO A 92 -8.01 -1.88 2.51
C PRO A 92 -9.20 -1.96 1.54
N GLU A 93 -9.95 -0.88 1.45
CA GLU A 93 -11.13 -0.81 0.58
C GLU A 93 -10.76 -0.99 -0.90
N GLY A 94 -11.55 -1.79 -1.62
CA GLY A 94 -11.37 -2.04 -3.05
C GLY A 94 -10.54 -3.28 -3.40
N ILE A 95 -9.80 -3.87 -2.46
CA ILE A 95 -8.92 -5.01 -2.76
C ILE A 95 -9.65 -6.27 -3.25
N ASP A 96 -10.85 -6.52 -2.72
CA ASP A 96 -11.71 -7.66 -3.08
C ASP A 96 -12.77 -7.30 -4.14
N SER A 97 -12.72 -6.08 -4.68
CA SER A 97 -13.65 -5.65 -5.73
C SER A 97 -13.49 -6.45 -7.02
N LYS A 98 -14.56 -6.55 -7.81
CA LYS A 98 -14.53 -7.22 -9.13
C LYS A 98 -13.59 -6.49 -10.09
N GLU A 99 -13.52 -5.17 -9.96
CA GLU A 99 -12.65 -4.28 -10.71
C GLU A 99 -11.18 -4.63 -10.43
N ALA A 100 -10.79 -4.74 -9.15
CA ALA A 100 -9.45 -5.17 -8.79
C ALA A 100 -9.11 -6.57 -9.30
N GLN A 101 -10.08 -7.51 -9.28
CA GLN A 101 -9.91 -8.85 -9.84
C GLN A 101 -9.62 -8.80 -11.35
N SER A 102 -10.40 -8.02 -12.11
CA SER A 102 -10.21 -7.87 -13.55
C SER A 102 -8.85 -7.27 -13.93
N LEU A 103 -8.34 -6.33 -13.12
CA LEU A 103 -7.01 -5.75 -13.32
C LEU A 103 -5.89 -6.76 -13.05
N CYS A 104 -6.09 -7.65 -12.06
CA CYS A 104 -5.13 -8.70 -11.75
C CYS A 104 -5.10 -9.78 -12.85
N GLU A 105 -6.24 -10.12 -13.45
CA GLU A 105 -6.28 -11.07 -14.57
C GLU A 105 -5.48 -10.58 -15.79
N ALA A 106 -5.39 -9.25 -15.97
CA ALA A 106 -4.61 -8.64 -17.04
C ALA A 106 -3.10 -8.50 -16.73
N ASP A 107 -2.68 -8.58 -15.47
CA ASP A 107 -1.28 -8.40 -15.05
C ASP A 107 -0.88 -9.48 -14.04
N GLU A 108 -0.09 -10.47 -14.49
CA GLU A 108 0.36 -11.58 -13.65
C GLU A 108 1.16 -11.13 -12.42
N GLU A 109 1.97 -10.08 -12.52
CA GLU A 109 2.75 -9.60 -11.38
C GLU A 109 1.82 -9.02 -10.32
N LEU A 110 0.82 -8.25 -10.75
CA LEU A 110 -0.19 -7.68 -9.87
C LEU A 110 -1.00 -8.77 -9.17
N ASP A 111 -1.43 -9.81 -9.89
CA ASP A 111 -2.14 -10.95 -9.30
C ASP A 111 -1.28 -11.68 -8.26
N ARG A 112 0.00 -11.94 -8.56
CA ARG A 112 0.93 -12.56 -7.60
C ARG A 112 1.09 -11.71 -6.33
N LEU A 113 1.19 -10.39 -6.48
CA LEU A 113 1.30 -9.46 -5.36
C LEU A 113 0.01 -9.44 -4.52
N ARG A 114 -1.17 -9.37 -5.16
CA ARG A 114 -2.45 -9.43 -4.45
C ARG A 114 -2.60 -10.73 -3.68
N LYS A 115 -2.34 -11.88 -4.31
CA LYS A 115 -2.40 -13.20 -3.66
C LYS A 115 -1.45 -13.29 -2.46
N ARG A 116 -0.23 -12.78 -2.59
CA ARG A 116 0.75 -12.74 -1.50
C ARG A 116 0.27 -11.85 -0.35
N PHE A 117 -0.27 -10.67 -0.64
CA PHE A 117 -0.86 -9.81 0.38
C PHE A 117 -2.00 -10.52 1.12
N MET A 118 -2.94 -11.12 0.38
CA MET A 118 -4.07 -11.85 0.97
C MET A 118 -3.64 -13.06 1.81
N GLN A 119 -2.50 -13.71 1.50
CA GLN A 119 -1.96 -14.79 2.33
C GLN A 119 -1.41 -14.28 3.67
N LEU A 120 -0.85 -13.06 3.69
CA LEU A 120 -0.31 -12.45 4.92
C LEU A 120 -1.40 -11.88 5.83
N THR A 121 -2.58 -11.62 5.26
CA THR A 121 -3.76 -11.08 5.96
C THR A 121 -4.86 -12.12 6.17
N LYS A 122 -4.55 -13.43 6.04
CA LYS A 122 -5.40 -14.53 6.51
C LYS A 122 -5.02 -14.95 7.92
#